data_AF-A0AAV4FA94-F1
#
_entry.id   AF-A0AAV4FA94-F1
#
_cell.length_a   1.000
_cell.length_b   1.000
_cell.length_c   1.000
_cell.angle_alpha   90.00
_cell.angle_beta   90.00
_cell.angle_gamma   90.00
#
_symmetry.space_group_name_H-M   'P 1'
#
loop_
_entity.id
_entity.type
_entity.pdbx_description
1 polymer ?
#
loop_
_entity_poly.entity_id
_entity_poly.type
_entity_poly.pdbx_seq_one_letter_code
_entity_poly.pdbx_strand_id
1 'polypeptide(L)'
;MVISRKQEPPKCDIFINDAKLKQQDKFKYLGTIITIDGRNNNEIAARIAQAKTNFQRIRAVLTNKHISIQTRKRVLQSYIEPYLLYGCEAWTISKQTAAKLEATEMWFLRRMLRISWTEKKSNETVLIEANSRRSLIKTIRKRQATFLGHVMRREKLEHLITTEKLDGKRDRGKQREK
;
A
#
# COMPACT_ATOMS: atom_id res chain seq x y z
N MET A 1 -12.88 -0.65 -4.89
CA MET A 1 -14.05 0.18 -5.25
C MET A 1 -13.94 0.46 -6.75
N VAL A 2 -14.97 0.19 -7.55
CA VAL A 2 -14.98 0.58 -8.98
C VAL A 2 -15.84 1.83 -9.07
N ILE A 3 -15.20 2.98 -9.30
CA ILE A 3 -15.85 4.30 -9.28
C ILE A 3 -16.54 4.59 -10.63
N SER A 4 -16.00 4.08 -11.73
CA SER A 4 -16.62 4.14 -13.05
C SER A 4 -16.14 2.98 -13.94
N ARG A 5 -17.01 2.47 -14.82
CA ARG A 5 -16.67 1.51 -15.89
C ARG A 5 -16.58 2.18 -17.28
N LYS A 6 -16.93 3.47 -17.41
CA LYS A 6 -16.73 4.23 -18.65
C LYS A 6 -15.22 4.36 -18.88
N GLN A 7 -14.77 4.04 -20.10
CA GLN A 7 -13.34 4.09 -20.47
C GLN A 7 -12.82 5.53 -20.49
N GLU A 8 -13.70 6.49 -20.76
CA GLU A 8 -13.34 7.90 -20.77
C GLU A 8 -13.56 8.52 -19.40
N PRO A 9 -12.56 9.25 -18.87
CA PRO A 9 -12.72 10.01 -17.64
C PRO A 9 -13.82 11.06 -17.82
N PRO A 10 -14.70 11.27 -16.82
CA PRO A 10 -15.69 12.34 -16.90
C PRO A 10 -14.95 13.68 -17.01
N LYS A 11 -15.23 14.44 -18.07
CA LYS A 11 -14.73 15.80 -18.23
C LYS A 11 -15.46 16.70 -17.24
N CYS A 12 -14.72 17.41 -16.39
CA CYS A 12 -15.27 18.30 -15.39
C CYS A 12 -14.60 19.66 -15.50
N ASP A 13 -15.40 20.68 -15.79
CA ASP A 13 -14.94 22.06 -15.90
C ASP A 13 -15.22 22.76 -14.56
N ILE A 14 -14.16 23.01 -13.79
CA ILE A 14 -14.22 23.70 -12.50
C ILE A 14 -13.53 25.05 -12.66
N PHE A 15 -14.19 26.13 -12.23
CA PHE A 15 -13.66 27.49 -12.26
C PHE A 15 -13.44 28.00 -10.84
N ILE A 16 -12.31 28.64 -10.60
CA ILE A 16 -12.01 29.38 -9.36
C ILE A 16 -11.61 30.80 -9.76
N ASN A 17 -12.35 31.81 -9.30
CA ASN A 17 -12.11 33.22 -9.67
C ASN A 17 -11.97 33.40 -11.19
N ASP A 18 -12.93 32.85 -11.95
CA ASP A 18 -12.96 32.83 -13.42
C ASP A 18 -11.81 32.09 -14.13
N ALA A 19 -10.89 31.48 -13.38
CA ALA A 19 -9.83 30.64 -13.92
C ALA A 19 -10.24 29.16 -13.96
N LYS A 20 -10.18 28.54 -15.15
CA LYS A 20 -10.43 27.11 -15.34
C LYS A 20 -9.31 26.27 -14.74
N LEU A 21 -9.64 25.36 -13.83
CA LEU A 21 -8.68 24.41 -13.28
C LEU A 21 -8.31 23.32 -14.29
N LYS A 22 -7.02 22.98 -14.33
CA LYS A 22 -6.52 21.88 -15.16
C LYS A 22 -6.91 20.53 -14.55
N GLN A 23 -7.75 19.78 -15.27
CA GLN A 23 -8.02 18.38 -14.95
C GLN A 23 -6.77 17.52 -15.20
N GLN A 24 -6.45 16.64 -14.25
CA GLN A 24 -5.27 15.77 -14.29
C GLN A 24 -5.69 14.32 -13.99
N ASP A 25 -5.14 13.37 -14.75
CA ASP A 25 -5.44 11.94 -14.54
C ASP A 25 -4.81 11.38 -13.27
N LYS A 26 -3.72 12.01 -12.83
CA LYS A 26 -2.95 11.64 -11.65
C LYS A 26 -2.52 12.91 -10.92
N PHE A 27 -2.81 12.95 -9.62
CA PHE A 27 -2.44 14.07 -8.77
C PHE A 27 -1.84 13.57 -7.46
N LYS A 28 -0.85 14.28 -6.93
CA LYS A 28 -0.23 13.95 -5.64
C LYS A 28 -0.81 14.87 -4.57
N TYR A 29 -1.62 14.32 -3.68
CA TYR A 29 -2.28 15.04 -2.59
C TYR A 29 -1.79 14.50 -1.25
N LEU A 30 -1.28 15.40 -0.39
CA LEU A 30 -0.73 15.05 0.94
C LEU A 30 0.26 13.87 0.91
N GLY A 31 1.04 13.77 -0.16
CA GLY A 31 2.01 12.69 -0.34
C GLY A 31 1.47 11.44 -1.04
N THR A 32 0.16 11.25 -1.12
CA THR A 32 -0.51 10.11 -1.77
C THR A 32 -0.87 10.42 -3.21
N ILE A 33 -0.63 9.47 -4.10
CA ILE A 33 -1.01 9.53 -5.51
C ILE A 33 -2.47 9.10 -5.64
N ILE A 34 -3.30 10.02 -6.14
CA ILE A 34 -4.69 9.77 -6.49
C ILE A 34 -4.76 9.69 -8.03
N THR A 35 -5.43 8.67 -8.53
CA THR A 35 -5.69 8.47 -9.95
C THR A 35 -7.17 8.55 -10.25
N ILE A 36 -7.51 8.95 -11.46
CA ILE A 36 -8.90 9.09 -11.91
C ILE A 36 -9.71 7.79 -11.85
N ASP A 37 -9.05 6.64 -11.99
CA ASP A 37 -9.65 5.31 -11.91
C ASP A 37 -9.80 4.80 -10.46
N GLY A 38 -9.31 5.55 -9.47
CA GLY A 38 -9.34 5.20 -8.04
C GLY A 38 -8.49 3.97 -7.69
N ARG A 39 -7.55 3.56 -8.55
CA ARG A 39 -6.71 2.38 -8.30
C ARG A 39 -5.42 2.74 -7.59
N ASN A 40 -5.09 1.95 -6.57
CA ASN A 40 -3.92 2.21 -5.73
C ASN A 40 -2.61 1.64 -6.27
N ASN A 41 -2.59 1.09 -7.49
CA ASN A 41 -1.40 0.43 -8.05
C ASN A 41 -0.19 1.36 -8.12
N ASN A 42 -0.42 2.59 -8.61
CA ASN A 42 0.63 3.60 -8.74
C ASN A 42 1.14 4.07 -7.37
N GLU A 43 0.24 4.21 -6.40
CA GLU A 43 0.60 4.60 -5.04
C GLU A 43 1.40 3.51 -4.33
N ILE A 44 0.94 2.26 -4.35
CA ILE A 44 1.64 1.13 -3.75
C ILE A 44 3.03 0.95 -4.37
N ALA A 45 3.15 1.08 -5.70
CA ALA A 45 4.44 1.02 -6.37
C ALA A 45 5.39 2.15 -5.91
N ALA A 46 4.86 3.38 -5.76
CA ALA A 46 5.64 4.51 -5.25
C ALA A 46 6.09 4.28 -3.79
N ARG A 47 5.26 3.74 -2.91
CA ARG A 47 5.64 3.40 -1.53
C ARG A 47 6.68 2.30 -1.45
N ILE A 48 6.54 1.26 -2.26
CA ILE A 48 7.55 0.20 -2.38
C ILE A 48 8.88 0.81 -2.81
N ALA A 49 8.89 1.68 -3.83
CA ALA A 49 10.10 2.35 -4.29
C ALA A 49 10.72 3.21 -3.19
N GLN A 50 9.93 4.06 -2.51
CA GLN A 50 10.41 4.88 -1.39
C GLN A 50 10.99 4.05 -0.25
N ALA A 51 10.32 2.98 0.15
CA ALA A 51 10.81 2.10 1.22
C ALA A 51 12.11 1.39 0.81
N LYS A 52 12.22 0.92 -0.44
CA LYS A 52 13.46 0.33 -0.97
C LYS A 52 14.60 1.34 -1.05
N THR A 53 14.34 2.57 -1.50
CA THR A 53 15.35 3.64 -1.54
C THR A 53 15.85 3.97 -0.13
N ASN A 54 14.95 4.12 0.85
CA ASN A 54 15.34 4.36 2.23
C ASN A 54 16.10 3.18 2.85
N PHE A 55 15.73 1.94 2.51
CA PHE A 55 16.50 0.76 2.91
C PHE A 55 17.94 0.85 2.39
N GLN A 56 18.15 1.24 1.13
CA GLN A 56 19.50 1.39 0.58
C GLN A 56 20.29 2.49 1.29
N ARG A 57 19.65 3.61 1.66
CA ARG A 57 20.31 4.71 2.39
C ARG A 57 20.88 4.25 3.74
N ILE A 58 20.16 3.42 4.48
CA ILE A 58 20.61 2.88 5.78
C ILE A 58 21.11 1.44 5.71
N ARG A 59 21.50 0.98 4.51
CA ARG A 59 21.92 -0.41 4.27
C ARG A 59 23.09 -0.82 5.16
N ALA A 60 24.02 0.09 5.43
CA ALA A 60 25.17 -0.17 6.28
C ALA A 60 24.73 -0.70 7.66
N VAL A 61 23.68 -0.12 8.25
CA VAL A 61 23.12 -0.57 9.53
C VAL A 61 22.32 -1.87 9.35
N LEU A 62 21.43 -1.92 8.36
CA LEU A 62 20.53 -3.06 8.16
C LEU A 62 21.24 -4.34 7.69
N THR A 63 22.47 -4.25 7.19
CA THR A 63 23.25 -5.42 6.74
C THR A 63 24.49 -5.70 7.57
N ASN A 64 24.68 -4.94 8.67
CA ASN A 64 25.81 -5.13 9.57
C ASN A 64 25.69 -6.46 10.34
N LYS A 65 26.72 -7.31 10.25
CA LYS A 65 26.77 -8.60 10.97
C LYS A 65 26.98 -8.44 12.48
N HIS A 66 27.57 -7.33 12.91
CA HIS A 66 27.82 -7.04 14.33
C HIS A 66 26.57 -6.56 15.07
N ILE A 67 25.50 -6.21 14.33
CA ILE A 67 24.21 -5.84 14.92
C ILE A 67 23.30 -7.07 14.89
N SER A 68 22.70 -7.40 16.04
CA SER A 68 21.77 -8.53 16.14
C SER A 68 20.64 -8.42 15.11
N ILE A 69 20.17 -9.56 14.61
CA ILE A 69 19.07 -9.63 13.65
C ILE A 69 17.82 -8.94 14.23
N GLN A 70 17.56 -9.13 15.52
CA GLN A 70 16.42 -8.53 16.21
C GLN A 70 16.48 -7.00 16.21
N THR A 71 17.64 -6.40 16.46
CA THR A 71 17.80 -4.94 16.41
C THR A 71 17.63 -4.42 14.99
N ARG A 72 18.24 -5.07 13.98
CA ARG A 72 18.07 -4.67 12.57
C ARG A 72 16.62 -4.78 12.11
N LYS A 73 15.90 -5.80 12.55
CA LYS A 73 14.47 -5.96 12.33
C LYS A 73 13.65 -4.83 12.96
N ARG A 74 13.95 -4.45 14.21
CA ARG A 74 13.31 -3.30 14.86
C ARG A 74 13.53 -2.02 14.07
N VAL A 75 14.74 -1.77 13.57
CA VAL A 75 15.03 -0.61 12.70
C VAL A 75 14.25 -0.68 11.39
N LEU A 76 14.16 -1.86 10.77
CA LEU A 76 13.33 -2.05 9.57
C LEU A 76 11.86 -1.70 9.85
N GLN A 77 11.30 -2.19 10.96
CA GLN A 77 9.92 -1.95 11.37
C GLN A 77 9.64 -0.50 11.79
N SER A 78 10.56 0.16 12.48
CA SER A 78 10.35 1.52 12.98
C SER A 78 10.68 2.60 11.95
N TYR A 79 11.63 2.35 11.05
CA TYR A 79 12.12 3.37 10.11
C TYR A 79 11.69 3.10 8.66
N ILE A 80 11.71 1.85 8.18
CA ILE A 80 11.42 1.54 6.77
C ILE A 80 9.94 1.23 6.55
N GLU A 81 9.31 0.44 7.40
CA GLU A 81 7.88 0.09 7.26
C GLU A 81 6.95 1.31 7.23
N PRO A 82 7.17 2.42 7.96
CA PRO A 82 6.32 3.61 7.84
C PRO A 82 6.30 4.21 6.44
N TYR A 83 7.42 4.18 5.70
CA TYR A 83 7.44 4.62 4.30
C TYR A 83 6.62 3.70 3.40
N LEU A 84 6.62 2.40 3.69
CA LEU A 84 5.84 1.42 2.93
C LEU A 84 4.35 1.51 3.26
N LEU A 85 4.00 1.73 4.51
CA LEU A 85 2.63 1.62 5.03
C LEU A 85 1.88 2.95 5.08
N TYR A 86 2.47 4.03 4.59
CA TYR A 86 1.80 5.33 4.56
C TYR A 86 0.53 5.26 3.70
N GLY A 87 -0.62 5.61 4.30
CA GLY A 87 -1.91 5.63 3.63
C GLY A 87 -2.50 4.24 3.33
N CYS A 88 -1.96 3.17 3.92
CA CYS A 88 -2.43 1.81 3.64
C CYS A 88 -3.88 1.55 4.07
N GLU A 89 -4.41 2.38 4.98
CA GLU A 89 -5.80 2.37 5.43
C GLU A 89 -6.79 2.56 4.27
N ALA A 90 -6.43 3.40 3.29
CA ALA A 90 -7.25 3.67 2.12
C ALA A 90 -7.04 2.65 0.97
N TRP A 91 -6.15 1.67 1.16
CA TRP A 91 -5.79 0.76 0.07
C TRP A 91 -6.81 -0.36 -0.15
N THR A 92 -7.33 -0.48 -1.37
CA THR A 92 -7.96 -1.73 -1.84
C THR A 92 -6.90 -2.80 -2.07
N ILE A 93 -6.82 -3.79 -1.19
CA ILE A 93 -5.86 -4.91 -1.29
C ILE A 93 -6.46 -6.06 -2.13
N SER A 94 -6.05 -6.17 -3.38
CA SER A 94 -6.29 -7.33 -4.24
C SER A 94 -5.26 -8.45 -3.97
N LYS A 95 -5.53 -9.67 -4.47
CA LYS A 95 -4.57 -10.80 -4.40
C LYS A 95 -3.21 -10.43 -5.01
N GLN A 96 -3.22 -9.73 -6.15
CA GLN A 96 -2.01 -9.30 -6.85
C GLN A 96 -1.22 -8.27 -6.02
N THR A 97 -1.90 -7.28 -5.43
CA THR A 97 -1.23 -6.29 -4.57
C THR A 97 -0.70 -6.92 -3.29
N ALA A 98 -1.43 -7.88 -2.71
CA ALA A 98 -0.97 -8.61 -1.52
C ALA A 98 0.33 -9.40 -1.83
N ALA A 99 0.36 -10.13 -2.95
CA ALA A 99 1.55 -10.84 -3.39
C ALA A 99 2.75 -9.90 -3.62
N LYS A 100 2.54 -8.72 -4.21
CA LYS A 100 3.60 -7.69 -4.37
C LYS A 100 4.14 -7.18 -3.03
N LEU A 101 3.27 -6.95 -2.06
CA LEU A 101 3.65 -6.51 -0.71
C LEU A 101 4.40 -7.60 0.04
N GLU A 102 3.95 -8.85 -0.02
CA GLU A 102 4.66 -10.00 0.57
C GLU A 102 6.03 -10.22 -0.08
N ALA A 103 6.13 -10.10 -1.41
CA ALA A 103 7.42 -10.15 -2.11
C ALA A 103 8.35 -9.00 -1.66
N THR A 104 7.78 -7.83 -1.34
CA THR A 104 8.54 -6.70 -0.81
C THR A 104 9.03 -6.95 0.62
N GLU A 105 8.21 -7.54 1.49
CA GLU A 105 8.63 -8.00 2.83
C GLU A 105 9.81 -8.99 2.72
N MET A 106 9.70 -9.98 1.82
CA MET A 106 10.79 -10.94 1.56
C MET A 106 12.05 -10.27 1.00
N TRP A 107 11.91 -9.27 0.13
CA TRP A 107 13.04 -8.51 -0.39
C TRP A 107 13.83 -7.83 0.74
N PHE A 108 13.14 -7.19 1.69
CA PHE A 108 13.80 -6.57 2.84
C PHE A 108 14.53 -7.59 3.72
N LEU A 109 13.87 -8.70 4.06
CA LEU A 109 14.45 -9.74 4.92
C LEU A 109 15.67 -10.40 4.26
N ARG A 110 15.58 -10.78 2.99
CA ARG A 110 16.71 -11.37 2.25
C ARG A 110 17.89 -10.41 2.19
N ARG A 111 17.62 -9.12 1.95
CA ARG A 111 18.69 -8.13 1.86
C ARG A 111 19.35 -7.88 3.21
N MET A 112 18.55 -7.81 4.29
CA MET A 112 19.01 -7.70 5.68
C MET A 112 19.89 -8.90 6.07
N LEU A 113 19.47 -10.12 5.72
CA LEU A 113 20.23 -11.35 5.98
C LEU A 113 21.40 -11.59 4.99
N ARG A 114 21.54 -10.74 3.97
CA ARG A 114 22.57 -10.86 2.90
C ARG A 114 22.47 -12.17 2.11
N ILE A 115 21.26 -12.72 1.98
CA ILE A 115 21.00 -13.95 1.23
C ILE A 115 21.08 -13.64 -0.27
N SER A 116 21.96 -14.35 -0.98
CA SER A 116 22.08 -14.29 -2.43
C SER A 116 20.93 -15.02 -3.11
N TRP A 117 20.60 -14.61 -4.34
CA TRP A 117 19.62 -15.32 -5.17
C TRP A 117 20.11 -16.73 -5.53
N THR A 118 21.42 -16.93 -5.61
CA THR A 118 22.06 -18.22 -5.94
C THR A 118 21.85 -19.28 -4.87
N GLU A 119 21.62 -18.88 -3.61
CA GLU A 119 21.37 -19.80 -2.50
C GLU A 119 20.01 -20.51 -2.62
N LYS A 120 19.09 -20.01 -3.47
CA LYS A 120 17.75 -20.59 -3.72
C LYS A 120 16.95 -20.93 -2.44
N LYS A 121 17.23 -20.25 -1.32
CA LYS A 121 16.52 -20.46 -0.05
C LYS A 121 15.02 -20.18 -0.21
N SER A 122 14.17 -21.05 0.35
CA SER A 122 12.72 -20.85 0.35
C SER A 122 12.33 -19.63 1.19
N ASN A 123 11.12 -19.10 0.99
CA ASN A 123 10.65 -17.96 1.81
C ASN A 123 10.44 -18.35 3.28
N GLU A 124 10.17 -19.63 3.56
CA GLU A 124 9.99 -20.13 4.92
C GLU A 124 11.31 -20.17 5.69
N THR A 125 12.39 -20.63 5.06
CA THR A 125 13.72 -20.64 5.71
C THR A 125 14.21 -19.23 5.98
N VAL A 126 13.97 -18.27 5.07
CA VAL A 126 14.28 -16.84 5.30
C VAL A 126 13.53 -16.29 6.52
N LEU A 127 12.26 -16.66 6.69
CA LEU A 127 11.46 -16.22 7.84
C LEU A 127 12.00 -16.78 9.15
N ILE A 128 12.38 -18.06 9.16
CA ILE A 128 13.00 -18.71 10.33
C ILE A 128 14.33 -18.04 10.69
N GLU A 129 15.21 -17.82 9.71
CA GLU A 129 16.50 -17.15 9.93
C GLU A 129 16.35 -15.69 10.39
N ALA A 130 15.31 -15.00 9.92
CA ALA A 130 14.99 -13.63 10.36
C ALA A 130 14.28 -13.59 11.73
N ASN A 131 14.02 -14.73 12.36
CA ASN A 131 13.13 -14.88 13.52
C ASN A 131 11.84 -14.07 13.34
N SER A 132 11.17 -14.28 12.20
CA SER A 132 10.02 -13.48 11.79
C SER A 132 8.89 -14.34 11.25
N ARG A 133 7.68 -13.78 11.28
CA ARG A 133 6.50 -14.34 10.64
C ARG A 133 6.00 -13.32 9.62
N ARG A 134 5.32 -13.77 8.56
CA ARG A 134 4.64 -12.86 7.63
C ARG A 134 3.66 -11.99 8.42
N SER A 135 3.90 -10.69 8.41
CA SER A 135 3.18 -9.76 9.28
C SER A 135 2.65 -8.56 8.51
N LEU A 136 3.27 -8.16 7.41
CA LEU A 136 2.93 -6.94 6.68
C LEU A 136 1.44 -6.84 6.30
N ILE A 137 0.88 -7.86 5.66
CA ILE A 137 -0.54 -7.88 5.29
C ILE A 137 -1.46 -7.86 6.52
N LYS A 138 -1.07 -8.52 7.61
CA LYS A 138 -1.82 -8.49 8.88
C LYS A 138 -1.79 -7.09 9.48
N THR A 139 -0.65 -6.40 9.45
CA THR A 139 -0.50 -5.01 9.90
C THR A 139 -1.37 -4.07 9.07
N ILE A 140 -1.38 -4.21 7.74
CA ILE A 140 -2.23 -3.41 6.86
C ILE A 140 -3.71 -3.62 7.21
N ARG A 141 -4.17 -4.87 7.30
CA ARG A 141 -5.56 -5.19 7.65
C ARG A 141 -5.93 -4.66 9.02
N LYS A 142 -5.03 -4.73 10.00
CA LYS A 142 -5.24 -4.16 11.33
C LYS A 142 -5.45 -2.65 11.24
N ARG A 143 -4.57 -1.92 10.54
CA ARG A 143 -4.70 -0.46 10.35
C ARG A 143 -6.00 -0.09 9.62
N GLN A 144 -6.36 -0.83 8.58
CA GLN A 144 -7.63 -0.67 7.87
C GLN A 144 -8.84 -0.85 8.79
N ALA A 145 -8.85 -1.92 9.59
CA ALA A 145 -9.93 -2.17 10.55
C ALA A 145 -10.01 -1.10 11.65
N THR A 146 -8.86 -0.67 12.18
CA THR A 146 -8.80 0.40 13.18
C THR A 146 -9.33 1.71 12.60
N PHE A 147 -8.92 2.07 11.38
CA PHE A 147 -9.40 3.27 10.69
C PHE A 147 -10.90 3.20 10.40
N LEU A 148 -11.40 2.07 9.89
CA LEU A 148 -12.84 1.85 9.70
C LEU A 148 -13.60 2.02 11.01
N GLY A 149 -13.10 1.47 12.12
CA GLY A 149 -13.68 1.67 13.44
C GLY A 149 -13.72 3.15 13.86
N HIS A 150 -12.69 3.94 13.53
CA HIS A 150 -12.70 5.38 13.77
C HIS A 150 -13.73 6.12 12.92
N VAL A 151 -13.89 5.73 11.65
CA VAL A 151 -14.94 6.27 10.76
C VAL A 151 -16.32 5.94 11.30
N MET A 152 -16.56 4.70 11.72
CA MET A 152 -17.86 4.25 12.26
C MET A 152 -18.26 4.96 13.55
N ARG A 153 -17.31 5.46 14.34
CA ARG A 153 -17.57 6.23 15.57
C ARG A 153 -17.80 7.72 15.33
N ARG A 154 -17.58 8.21 14.11
CA ARG A 154 -17.72 9.64 13.76
C ARG A 154 -18.88 9.80 12.80
N GLU A 155 -19.96 10.46 13.22
CA GLU A 155 -21.10 10.81 12.35
C GLU A 155 -20.75 11.96 11.38
N LYS A 156 -19.78 11.72 10.51
CA LYS A 156 -19.31 12.67 9.49
C LYS A 156 -19.55 12.13 8.08
N LEU A 157 -19.19 12.91 7.08
CA LEU A 157 -19.31 12.54 5.66
C LEU A 157 -18.69 11.17 5.35
N GLU A 158 -17.56 10.82 5.95
CA GLU A 158 -16.92 9.52 5.69
C GLU A 158 -17.77 8.35 6.20
N HIS A 159 -18.50 8.54 7.31
CA HIS A 159 -19.44 7.54 7.82
C HIS A 159 -20.59 7.36 6.83
N LEU A 160 -21.24 8.47 6.42
CA LEU A 160 -22.33 8.44 5.44
C LEU A 160 -21.91 7.71 4.15
N ILE A 161 -20.77 8.07 3.58
CA ILE A 161 -20.25 7.42 2.35
C ILE A 161 -20.02 5.91 2.55
N THR A 162 -19.66 5.49 3.77
CA THR A 162 -19.34 4.09 4.07
C THR A 162 -20.58 3.26 4.39
N THR A 163 -21.57 3.84 5.08
CA THR A 163 -22.76 3.15 5.59
C THR A 163 -23.97 3.30 4.68
N GLU A 164 -24.14 4.45 4.05
CA GLU A 164 -25.31 4.73 3.22
C GLU A 164 -25.22 4.04 1.87
N LYS A 165 -26.36 3.57 1.39
CA LYS A 165 -26.50 3.15 0.00
C LYS A 165 -26.55 4.41 -0.83
N LEU A 166 -25.46 4.73 -1.53
CA LEU A 166 -25.51 5.68 -2.63
C LEU A 166 -26.61 5.22 -3.60
N ASP A 167 -27.56 6.11 -3.90
CA ASP A 167 -28.65 5.81 -4.83
C ASP A 167 -28.07 5.44 -6.19
N GLY A 168 -28.34 4.21 -6.62
CA GLY A 168 -27.81 3.66 -7.86
C GLY A 168 -27.99 2.15 -7.98
N LYS A 169 -28.39 1.69 -9.17
CA LYS A 169 -28.49 0.25 -9.47
C LYS A 169 -27.12 -0.25 -9.90
N ARG A 170 -26.59 -1.26 -9.21
CA ARG A 170 -25.32 -1.90 -9.60
C ARG A 170 -25.55 -2.77 -10.83
N ASP A 171 -24.86 -2.49 -11.93
CA ASP A 171 -24.92 -3.35 -13.12
C ASP A 171 -24.46 -4.78 -12.81
N ARG A 172 -25.14 -5.75 -13.44
CA ARG A 172 -24.79 -7.18 -13.35
C ARG A 172 -23.30 -7.35 -13.70
N GLY A 173 -22.56 -8.07 -12.87
CA GLY A 173 -21.14 -8.30 -13.09
C GLY A 173 -20.91 -9.13 -14.37
N LYS A 174 -19.84 -8.86 -15.11
CA LYS A 174 -19.42 -9.75 -16.21
C LYS A 174 -19.04 -11.11 -15.61
N GLN A 175 -19.49 -12.20 -16.26
CA GLN A 175 -19.07 -13.55 -15.92
C GLN A 175 -17.55 -13.64 -16.04
N ARG A 176 -16.87 -14.18 -15.03
CA ARG A 176 -15.42 -14.39 -15.11
C ARG A 176 -15.16 -15.45 -16.18
N GLU A 177 -14.41 -15.10 -17.21
CA GLU A 177 -13.83 -16.07 -18.14
C GLU A 177 -12.92 -17.00 -17.32
N LYS A 178 -13.12 -18.31 -17.50
CA LYS A 178 -12.34 -19.37 -16.84
C LYS A 178 -10.97 -19.49 -17.49
#